data_AF-A0A453CFZ6-F1
#
_entry.id   AF-A0A453CFZ6-F1
#
_cell.length_a   1.000
_cell.length_b   1.000
_cell.length_c   1.000
_cell.angle_alpha   90.00
_cell.angle_beta   90.00
_cell.angle_gamma   90.00
#
_symmetry.space_group_name_H-M   'P 1'
#
loop_
_entity.id
_entity.type
_entity.pdbx_description
1 polymer ?
#
loop_
_entity_poly.entity_id
_entity_poly.type
_entity_poly.pdbx_seq_one_letter_code
_entity_poly.pdbx_strand_id
1 'polypeptide(L)'
;MSVTFQKYHLEHHRFQGVDGIDMDIPSQTEAHVVKNTVSKSIWVVLQLFFYALRPLFLKPKPPGLWEFTNLTIQVALDAAMVYLYGWKSLAYLILSTFLGGGMHPMAGHFISEHYVFSPEQETYSYYGPLNLMTWHVGYHNEHHDFPRIPGAKLHKVKEIAPEYYDSLKSYRSWSQVIYMYVMDQTVGPFSRMKRKAPKKDL
;
A
#
# COMPACT_ATOMS: atom_id res chain seq x y z
N MET A 1 -11.49 9.04 0.50
CA MET A 1 -10.29 9.31 1.32
C MET A 1 -9.07 9.77 0.50
N SER A 2 -9.25 10.40 -0.67
CA SER A 2 -8.11 10.75 -1.55
C SER A 2 -7.17 11.80 -0.94
N VAL A 3 -7.73 12.82 -0.28
CA VAL A 3 -6.99 13.94 0.32
C VAL A 3 -6.09 13.45 1.46
N THR A 4 -6.65 12.64 2.37
CA THR A 4 -5.90 12.06 3.49
C THR A 4 -4.85 11.09 3.00
N PHE A 5 -5.17 10.23 2.02
CA PHE A 5 -4.21 9.31 1.41
C PHE A 5 -3.00 10.08 0.87
N GLN A 6 -3.21 11.15 0.09
CA GLN A 6 -2.12 11.96 -0.45
C GLN A 6 -1.21 12.51 0.65
N LYS A 7 -1.77 12.99 1.78
CA LYS A 7 -0.98 13.53 2.90
C LYS A 7 -0.07 12.47 3.51
N TYR A 8 -0.58 11.28 3.80
CA TYR A 8 0.22 10.20 4.40
C TYR A 8 1.18 9.57 3.38
N HIS A 9 0.74 9.41 2.12
CA HIS A 9 1.56 8.86 1.05
C HIS A 9 2.78 9.73 0.74
N LEU A 10 2.63 11.06 0.69
CA LEU A 10 3.77 11.96 0.54
C LEU A 10 4.74 11.93 1.73
N GLU A 11 4.22 11.71 2.95
CA GLU A 11 5.06 11.53 4.13
C GLU A 11 5.83 10.20 4.06
N HIS A 12 5.19 9.14 3.58
CA HIS A 12 5.81 7.84 3.31
C HIS A 12 6.94 7.95 2.28
N HIS A 13 6.72 8.59 1.13
CA HIS A 13 7.78 8.84 0.14
C HIS A 13 8.98 9.60 0.73
N ARG A 14 8.73 10.58 1.61
CA ARG A 14 9.79 11.39 2.20
C ARG A 14 10.53 10.69 3.34
N PHE A 15 9.84 9.86 4.11
CA PHE A 15 10.34 9.27 5.34
C PHE A 15 10.18 7.74 5.34
N GLN A 16 10.32 7.12 4.17
CA GLN A 16 10.16 5.69 3.99
C GLN A 16 10.96 4.90 5.02
N GLY A 17 10.30 3.98 5.70
CA GLY A 17 10.92 3.12 6.70
C GLY A 17 11.22 3.81 8.05
N VAL A 18 10.93 5.10 8.23
CA VAL A 18 11.17 5.78 9.51
C VAL A 18 10.06 5.45 10.51
N ASP A 19 10.41 4.69 11.55
CA ASP A 19 9.47 4.22 12.57
C ASP A 19 8.76 5.38 13.29
N GLY A 20 7.44 5.28 13.45
CA GLY A 20 6.61 6.34 14.03
C GLY A 20 6.32 7.54 13.11
N ILE A 21 6.92 7.61 11.92
CA ILE A 21 6.60 8.63 10.90
C ILE A 21 5.89 7.98 9.71
N ASP A 22 6.48 6.94 9.16
CA ASP A 22 5.92 6.18 8.04
C ASP A 22 4.81 5.24 8.55
N MET A 23 3.57 5.53 8.14
CA MET A 23 2.41 4.75 8.55
C MET A 23 2.20 3.48 7.70
N ASP A 24 3.02 3.25 6.67
CA ASP A 24 3.05 1.95 6.00
C ASP A 24 3.61 0.85 6.91
N ILE A 25 4.48 1.22 7.85
CA ILE A 25 5.05 0.29 8.85
C ILE A 25 3.94 -0.22 9.78
N PRO A 26 3.72 -1.55 9.86
CA PRO A 26 2.79 -2.13 10.81
C PRO A 26 3.14 -1.80 12.26
N SER A 27 2.12 -1.59 13.09
CA SER A 27 2.27 -1.48 14.53
C SER A 27 2.87 -2.75 15.12
N GLN A 28 3.46 -2.63 16.31
CA GLN A 28 3.94 -3.81 17.04
C GLN A 28 2.81 -4.80 17.31
N THR A 29 1.59 -4.33 17.64
CA THR A 29 0.46 -5.22 17.89
C THR A 29 0.10 -6.05 16.65
N GLU A 30 -0.02 -5.41 15.48
CA GLU A 30 -0.26 -6.11 14.21
C GLU A 30 0.81 -7.17 13.95
N ALA A 31 2.08 -6.81 14.17
CA ALA A 31 3.22 -7.69 13.94
C ALA A 31 3.30 -8.88 14.93
N HIS A 32 2.85 -8.71 16.17
CA HIS A 32 2.81 -9.81 17.16
C HIS A 32 1.61 -10.75 16.97
N VAL A 33 0.53 -10.29 16.35
CA VAL A 33 -0.68 -11.10 16.10
C VAL A 33 -0.54 -11.94 14.84
N VAL A 34 0.08 -11.39 13.79
CA VAL A 34 0.18 -12.05 12.47
C VAL A 34 1.48 -12.83 12.36
N LYS A 35 1.40 -14.14 12.56
CA LYS A 35 2.58 -15.03 12.68
C LYS A 35 2.51 -16.29 11.82
N ASN A 36 1.32 -16.86 11.66
CA ASN A 36 1.12 -18.12 10.94
C ASN A 36 0.27 -17.92 9.68
N THR A 37 0.20 -18.96 8.85
CA THR A 37 -0.54 -18.97 7.59
C THR A 37 -1.99 -18.48 7.74
N VAL A 38 -2.72 -18.90 8.77
CA VAL A 38 -4.12 -18.49 8.98
C VAL A 38 -4.20 -17.00 9.29
N SER A 39 -3.41 -16.53 10.27
CA SER A 39 -3.37 -15.11 10.63
C SER A 39 -2.90 -14.22 9.47
N LYS A 40 -1.99 -14.72 8.62
CA LYS A 40 -1.52 -14.02 7.42
C LYS A 40 -2.57 -14.00 6.31
N SER A 41 -3.35 -15.06 6.13
CA SER A 41 -4.48 -15.04 5.21
C SER A 41 -5.54 -14.01 5.64
N ILE A 42 -5.88 -13.95 6.93
CA ILE A 42 -6.79 -12.93 7.48
C ILE A 42 -6.21 -11.53 7.29
N TRP A 43 -4.91 -11.37 7.57
CA TRP A 43 -4.20 -10.12 7.34
C TRP A 43 -4.30 -9.65 5.89
N VAL A 44 -4.04 -10.53 4.92
CA VAL A 44 -4.14 -10.17 3.49
C VAL A 44 -5.57 -9.81 3.11
N VAL A 45 -6.58 -10.57 3.54
CA VAL A 45 -8.00 -10.25 3.26
C VAL A 45 -8.40 -8.88 3.82
N LEU A 46 -7.86 -8.50 4.98
CA LEU A 46 -8.18 -7.25 5.66
C LEU A 46 -7.11 -6.17 5.48
N GLN A 47 -6.14 -6.36 4.59
CA GLN A 47 -4.97 -5.49 4.44
C GLN A 47 -5.38 -4.03 4.23
N LEU A 48 -6.35 -3.78 3.35
CA LEU A 48 -6.82 -2.44 3.05
C LEU A 48 -7.43 -1.75 4.29
N PHE A 49 -8.08 -2.52 5.16
CA PHE A 49 -8.66 -2.01 6.41
C PHE A 49 -7.57 -1.61 7.39
N PHE A 50 -6.57 -2.48 7.60
CA PHE A 50 -5.41 -2.17 8.45
C PHE A 50 -4.66 -0.94 7.93
N TYR A 51 -4.38 -0.91 6.63
CA TYR A 51 -3.71 0.21 5.97
C TYR A 51 -4.48 1.53 6.14
N ALA A 52 -5.80 1.52 5.92
CA ALA A 52 -6.62 2.73 6.02
C ALA A 52 -6.80 3.25 7.45
N LEU A 53 -6.90 2.35 8.43
CA LEU A 53 -7.20 2.73 9.82
C LEU A 53 -5.97 2.96 10.70
N ARG A 54 -4.86 2.27 10.46
CA ARG A 54 -3.64 2.41 11.26
C ARG A 54 -3.22 3.87 11.48
N PRO A 55 -3.22 4.76 10.46
CA PRO A 55 -2.85 6.16 10.66
C PRO A 55 -3.75 6.89 11.66
N LEU A 56 -5.02 6.50 11.78
CA LEU A 56 -5.97 7.12 12.72
C LEU A 56 -5.65 6.80 14.19
N PHE A 57 -5.04 5.64 14.45
CA PHE A 57 -4.66 5.21 15.79
C PHE A 57 -3.23 5.59 16.16
N LEU A 58 -2.29 5.50 15.21
CA LEU A 58 -0.87 5.72 15.51
C LEU A 58 -0.43 7.18 15.36
N LYS A 59 -0.94 7.88 14.35
CA LYS A 59 -0.52 9.26 14.05
C LYS A 59 -1.64 10.04 13.36
N PRO A 60 -2.76 10.31 14.06
CA PRO A 60 -3.88 11.03 13.48
C PRO A 60 -3.45 12.45 13.10
N LYS A 61 -3.71 12.83 11.85
CA LYS A 61 -3.53 14.21 11.39
C LYS A 61 -4.89 14.92 11.48
N PRO A 62 -4.93 16.20 11.92
CA PRO A 62 -6.18 16.93 12.02
C PRO A 62 -6.83 17.09 10.63
N PRO A 63 -8.13 16.79 10.48
CA PRO A 63 -8.83 16.98 9.21
C PRO A 63 -9.00 18.48 8.93
N GLY A 64 -8.75 18.87 7.68
CA GLY A 64 -9.00 20.23 7.20
C GLY A 64 -10.26 20.29 6.32
N LEU A 65 -10.50 21.47 5.74
CA LEU A 65 -11.65 21.70 4.86
C LEU A 65 -11.75 20.67 3.74
N TRP A 66 -10.64 20.32 3.10
CA TRP A 66 -10.61 19.36 1.99
C TRP A 66 -10.94 17.93 2.42
N GLU A 67 -10.56 17.50 3.63
CA GLU A 67 -11.00 16.23 4.18
C GLU A 67 -12.52 16.21 4.40
N PHE A 68 -13.07 17.27 4.99
CA PHE A 68 -14.52 17.36 5.18
C PHE A 68 -15.27 17.39 3.85
N THR A 69 -14.80 18.15 2.86
CA THR A 69 -15.36 18.14 1.51
C THR A 69 -15.31 16.75 0.87
N ASN A 70 -14.17 16.05 0.98
CA ASN A 70 -14.06 14.68 0.46
C ASN A 70 -15.05 13.74 1.14
N LEU A 71 -15.17 13.82 2.47
CA LEU A 71 -16.11 13.00 3.24
C LEU A 71 -17.57 13.29 2.83
N THR A 72 -17.97 14.56 2.75
CA THR A 72 -19.32 14.96 2.33
C THR A 72 -19.66 14.42 0.94
N ILE A 73 -18.74 14.53 -0.02
CA ILE A 73 -18.96 13.99 -1.37
C ILE A 73 -19.13 12.46 -1.34
N GLN A 74 -18.26 11.74 -0.61
CA GLN A 74 -18.36 10.27 -0.50
C GLN A 74 -19.69 9.84 0.13
N VAL A 75 -20.07 10.45 1.26
CA VAL A 75 -21.34 10.16 1.94
C VAL A 75 -22.55 10.47 1.05
N ALA A 76 -22.50 11.58 0.29
CA ALA A 76 -23.58 11.92 -0.65
C ALA A 76 -23.69 10.89 -1.80
N LEU A 77 -22.56 10.41 -2.34
CA LEU A 77 -22.55 9.38 -3.37
C LEU A 77 -23.04 8.04 -2.84
N ASP A 78 -22.63 7.64 -1.63
CA ASP A 78 -23.10 6.41 -0.98
C ASP A 78 -24.60 6.48 -0.69
N ALA A 79 -25.09 7.62 -0.18
CA ALA A 79 -26.52 7.84 0.05
C ALA A 79 -27.33 7.82 -1.25
N ALA A 80 -26.84 8.46 -2.32
CA ALA A 80 -27.47 8.43 -3.63
C ALA A 80 -27.53 7.01 -4.19
N MET A 81 -26.46 6.22 -4.03
CA MET A 81 -26.43 4.83 -4.45
C MET A 81 -27.46 3.98 -3.69
N VAL A 82 -27.55 4.13 -2.37
CA VAL A 82 -28.55 3.42 -1.56
C VAL A 82 -29.97 3.84 -1.95
N TYR A 83 -30.19 5.13 -2.21
CA TYR A 83 -31.49 5.64 -2.62
C TYR A 83 -31.92 5.07 -3.99
N LEU A 84 -31.02 5.01 -4.97
CA LEU A 84 -31.32 4.58 -6.33
C LEU A 84 -31.31 3.04 -6.50
N TYR A 85 -30.44 2.33 -5.78
CA TYR A 85 -30.14 0.90 -6.03
C TYR A 85 -30.25 0.02 -4.77
N GLY A 86 -30.55 0.60 -3.61
CA GLY A 86 -30.76 -0.11 -2.35
C GLY A 86 -29.47 -0.53 -1.63
N TRP A 87 -29.62 -1.02 -0.40
CA TRP A 87 -28.48 -1.40 0.46
C TRP A 87 -27.58 -2.51 -0.11
N LYS A 88 -28.13 -3.37 -0.99
CA LYS A 88 -27.36 -4.46 -1.61
C LYS A 88 -26.24 -3.94 -2.50
N SER A 89 -26.42 -2.81 -3.20
CA SER A 89 -25.36 -2.22 -4.02
C SER A 89 -24.21 -1.70 -3.17
N LEU A 90 -24.51 -1.06 -2.04
CA LEU A 90 -23.49 -0.58 -1.11
C LEU A 90 -22.71 -1.76 -0.49
N ALA A 91 -23.42 -2.80 -0.06
CA ALA A 91 -22.79 -4.02 0.44
C ALA A 91 -21.88 -4.68 -0.62
N TYR A 92 -22.32 -4.73 -1.87
CA TYR A 92 -21.51 -5.23 -2.98
C TYR A 92 -20.21 -4.44 -3.15
N LEU A 93 -20.24 -3.11 -3.09
CA LEU A 93 -19.03 -2.28 -3.24
C LEU A 93 -18.07 -2.40 -2.06
N ILE A 94 -18.60 -2.51 -0.83
CA ILE A 94 -17.79 -2.77 0.37
C ILE A 94 -17.09 -4.13 0.21
N LEU A 95 -17.83 -5.20 -0.10
CA LEU A 95 -17.26 -6.53 -0.28
C LEU A 95 -16.27 -6.59 -1.45
N SER A 96 -16.55 -5.90 -2.55
CA SER A 96 -15.65 -5.79 -3.70
C SER A 96 -14.34 -5.09 -3.33
N THR A 97 -14.39 -4.11 -2.42
CA THR A 97 -13.21 -3.41 -1.90
C THR A 97 -12.31 -4.35 -1.10
N PHE A 98 -12.88 -5.20 -0.23
CA PHE A 98 -12.12 -6.23 0.48
C PHE A 98 -11.53 -7.29 -0.45
N LEU A 99 -12.29 -7.71 -1.46
CA LEU A 99 -11.77 -8.67 -2.45
C LEU A 99 -10.61 -8.05 -3.25
N GLY A 100 -10.83 -6.87 -3.83
CA GLY A 100 -9.90 -6.17 -4.71
C GLY A 100 -8.64 -5.65 -4.00
N GLY A 101 -8.76 -5.24 -2.74
CA GLY A 101 -7.64 -4.80 -1.89
C GLY A 101 -7.02 -5.90 -1.04
N GLY A 102 -7.54 -7.14 -1.12
CA GLY A 102 -7.12 -8.27 -0.28
C GLY A 102 -6.42 -9.38 -1.06
N MET A 103 -7.11 -10.50 -1.30
CA MET A 103 -6.52 -11.69 -1.97
C MET A 103 -6.50 -11.61 -3.50
N HIS A 104 -7.04 -10.54 -4.09
CA HIS A 104 -6.99 -10.35 -5.55
C HIS A 104 -5.53 -10.26 -6.03
N PRO A 105 -5.17 -10.85 -7.20
CA PRO A 105 -3.79 -10.81 -7.71
C PRO A 105 -3.14 -9.44 -7.70
N MET A 106 -3.88 -8.38 -8.05
CA MET A 106 -3.35 -7.01 -8.05
C MET A 106 -3.03 -6.48 -6.65
N ALA A 107 -3.72 -6.92 -5.59
CA ALA A 107 -3.47 -6.48 -4.22
C ALA A 107 -2.10 -6.93 -3.68
N GLY A 108 -1.44 -7.88 -4.35
CA GLY A 108 -0.07 -8.27 -4.00
C GLY A 108 0.93 -7.12 -4.16
N HIS A 109 0.58 -6.02 -4.85
CA HIS A 109 1.41 -4.81 -4.88
C HIS A 109 1.70 -4.26 -3.47
N PHE A 110 0.68 -4.14 -2.60
CA PHE A 110 0.85 -3.70 -1.21
C PHE A 110 1.89 -4.52 -0.44
N ILE A 111 2.03 -5.80 -0.79
CA ILE A 111 3.02 -6.68 -0.17
C ILE A 111 4.38 -6.50 -0.86
N SER A 112 4.44 -6.59 -2.19
CA SER A 112 5.70 -6.53 -2.93
C SER A 112 6.46 -5.23 -2.73
N GLU A 113 5.73 -4.14 -2.53
CA GLU A 113 6.27 -2.79 -2.50
C GLU A 113 7.12 -2.52 -1.26
N HIS A 114 6.75 -3.08 -0.10
CA HIS A 114 7.36 -2.73 1.19
C HIS A 114 7.65 -3.89 2.13
N TYR A 115 7.25 -5.12 1.80
CA TYR A 115 7.72 -6.29 2.55
C TYR A 115 9.10 -6.72 2.05
N VAL A 116 10.02 -6.85 2.99
CA VAL A 116 11.41 -7.20 2.72
C VAL A 116 11.54 -8.72 2.63
N PHE A 117 11.67 -9.22 1.41
CA PHE A 117 12.01 -10.62 1.12
C PHE A 117 13.52 -10.80 0.90
N SER A 118 14.24 -9.71 0.65
CA SER A 118 15.70 -9.65 0.52
C SER A 118 16.24 -8.56 1.44
N PRO A 119 17.07 -8.89 2.45
CA PRO A 119 17.49 -7.94 3.50
C PRO A 119 18.12 -6.63 3.01
N GLU A 120 18.71 -6.63 1.81
CA GLU A 120 19.43 -5.48 1.24
C GLU A 120 18.54 -4.50 0.45
N GLN A 121 17.28 -4.84 0.16
CA GLN A 121 16.39 -4.01 -0.67
C GLN A 121 15.03 -3.76 0.01
N GLU A 122 14.70 -2.48 0.18
CA GLU A 122 13.54 -2.04 0.99
C GLU A 122 12.25 -2.02 0.19
N THR A 123 12.38 -1.83 -1.13
CA THR A 123 11.27 -1.64 -2.03
C THR A 123 11.53 -2.27 -3.38
N TYR A 124 10.48 -2.80 -4.01
CA TYR A 124 10.60 -3.64 -5.19
C TYR A 124 9.59 -3.23 -6.25
N SER A 125 10.06 -3.11 -7.48
CA SER A 125 9.20 -3.00 -8.65
C SER A 125 8.65 -4.37 -9.08
N TYR A 126 7.51 -4.32 -9.75
CA TYR A 126 6.87 -5.40 -10.47
C TYR A 126 6.91 -5.09 -11.96
N TYR A 127 7.47 -6.00 -12.76
CA TYR A 127 7.56 -5.90 -14.22
C TYR A 127 6.80 -7.04 -14.90
N GLY A 128 5.54 -7.24 -14.49
CA GLY A 128 4.66 -8.24 -15.08
C GLY A 128 3.44 -7.63 -15.80
N PRO A 129 2.58 -8.47 -16.37
CA PRO A 129 1.48 -8.03 -17.25
C PRO A 129 0.41 -7.22 -16.53
N LEU A 130 0.25 -7.37 -15.21
CA LEU A 130 -0.78 -6.63 -14.46
C LEU A 130 -0.50 -5.12 -14.39
N ASN A 131 0.70 -4.67 -14.78
CA ASN A 131 0.99 -3.24 -14.95
C ASN A 131 0.03 -2.57 -15.93
N LEU A 132 -0.43 -3.28 -16.97
CA LEU A 132 -1.41 -2.73 -17.90
C LEU A 132 -2.72 -2.36 -17.18
N MET A 133 -3.14 -3.19 -16.21
CA MET A 133 -4.37 -3.01 -15.45
C MET A 133 -4.22 -2.00 -14.29
N THR A 134 -2.99 -1.71 -13.88
CA THR A 134 -2.68 -0.76 -12.80
C THR A 134 -2.04 0.54 -13.29
N TRP A 135 -2.10 0.83 -14.59
CA TRP A 135 -1.45 2.00 -15.20
C TRP A 135 0.03 2.11 -14.80
N HIS A 136 0.76 1.00 -14.87
CA HIS A 136 2.20 0.90 -14.58
C HIS A 136 2.62 1.28 -13.14
N VAL A 137 1.70 1.28 -12.16
CA VAL A 137 2.08 1.55 -10.75
C VAL A 137 3.09 0.55 -10.18
N GLY A 138 3.20 -0.65 -10.78
CA GLY A 138 4.18 -1.63 -10.35
C GLY A 138 5.63 -1.20 -10.58
N TYR A 139 5.90 -0.15 -11.35
CA TYR A 139 7.21 0.50 -11.41
C TYR A 139 7.43 1.33 -10.14
N HIS A 140 7.54 0.64 -9.01
CA HIS A 140 7.41 1.23 -7.69
C HIS A 140 8.71 1.89 -7.20
N ASN A 141 9.87 1.31 -7.50
CA ASN A 141 11.14 1.99 -7.26
C ASN A 141 11.20 3.31 -8.03
N GLU A 142 10.79 3.29 -9.29
CA GLU A 142 10.71 4.47 -10.15
C GLU A 142 9.72 5.52 -9.59
N HIS A 143 8.61 5.06 -9.01
CA HIS A 143 7.65 5.92 -8.32
C HIS A 143 8.21 6.53 -7.03
N HIS A 144 8.99 5.78 -6.26
CA HIS A 144 9.68 6.29 -5.06
C HIS A 144 10.74 7.34 -5.39
N ASP A 145 11.49 7.13 -6.47
CA ASP A 145 12.49 8.11 -6.92
C ASP A 145 11.82 9.36 -7.52
N PHE A 146 10.72 9.19 -8.26
CA PHE A 146 10.03 10.26 -8.97
C PHE A 146 8.52 10.29 -8.70
N PRO A 147 8.06 10.59 -7.47
CA PRO A 147 6.66 10.47 -7.04
C PRO A 147 5.69 11.46 -7.71
N ARG A 148 6.21 12.37 -8.54
CA ARG A 148 5.44 13.34 -9.32
C ARG A 148 5.20 12.90 -10.76
N ILE A 149 5.81 11.81 -11.21
CA ILE A 149 5.56 11.24 -12.54
C ILE A 149 4.24 10.45 -12.48
N PRO A 150 3.27 10.70 -13.40
CA PRO A 150 2.04 9.93 -13.43
C PRO A 150 2.34 8.44 -13.64
N GLY A 151 1.57 7.57 -12.96
CA GLY A 151 1.74 6.11 -13.05
C GLY A 151 1.90 5.61 -14.48
N ALA A 152 1.03 6.08 -15.39
CA ALA A 152 1.04 5.71 -16.80
C ALA A 152 2.35 6.01 -17.56
N LYS A 153 3.28 6.76 -16.99
CA LYS A 153 4.58 7.12 -17.57
C LYS A 153 5.78 6.54 -16.79
N LEU A 154 5.57 5.81 -15.69
CA LEU A 154 6.67 5.30 -14.88
C LEU A 154 7.59 4.34 -15.64
N HIS A 155 7.05 3.58 -16.61
CA HIS A 155 7.87 2.72 -17.49
C HIS A 155 8.98 3.48 -18.22
N LYS A 156 8.75 4.75 -18.56
CA LYS A 156 9.74 5.60 -19.24
C LYS A 156 10.93 5.94 -18.37
N VAL A 157 10.73 6.02 -17.04
CA VAL A 157 11.84 6.26 -16.10
C VAL A 157 12.85 5.15 -16.21
N LYS A 158 12.38 3.90 -16.19
CA LYS A 158 13.22 2.73 -16.39
C LYS A 158 13.88 2.69 -17.77
N GLU A 159 13.14 3.02 -18.83
CA GLU A 159 13.69 3.05 -20.20
C GLU A 159 14.82 4.08 -20.37
N ILE A 160 14.73 5.23 -19.68
CA ILE A 160 15.71 6.31 -19.76
C ILE A 160 16.96 6.00 -18.93
N ALA A 161 16.80 5.35 -17.77
CA ALA A 161 17.87 5.15 -16.79
C ALA A 161 17.95 3.68 -16.30
N PRO A 162 18.05 2.69 -17.21
CA PRO A 162 17.99 1.26 -16.86
C PRO A 162 19.11 0.83 -15.91
N GLU A 163 20.26 1.50 -15.93
CA GLU A 163 21.42 1.21 -15.08
C GLU A 163 21.15 1.33 -13.59
N TYR A 164 20.11 2.08 -13.18
CA TYR A 164 19.70 2.20 -11.78
C TYR A 164 18.69 1.14 -11.35
N TYR A 165 18.01 0.48 -12.29
CA TYR A 165 16.85 -0.37 -12.00
C TYR A 165 17.04 -1.85 -12.40
N ASP A 166 17.87 -2.15 -13.40
CA ASP A 166 18.00 -3.52 -13.92
C ASP A 166 18.73 -4.48 -12.99
N SER A 167 19.58 -3.98 -12.08
CA SER A 167 20.21 -4.78 -11.04
C SER A 167 19.32 -4.99 -9.80
N LEU A 168 18.21 -4.26 -9.68
CA LEU A 168 17.32 -4.36 -8.52
C LEU A 168 16.45 -5.62 -8.61
N LYS A 169 16.20 -6.23 -7.46
CA LYS A 169 15.27 -7.35 -7.37
C LYS A 169 13.87 -6.86 -7.71
N SER A 170 13.16 -7.62 -8.51
CA SER A 170 11.80 -7.28 -8.95
C SER A 170 10.93 -8.52 -9.04
N TYR A 171 9.61 -8.32 -9.05
CA TYR A 171 8.64 -9.39 -9.16
C TYR A 171 8.01 -9.45 -10.56
N ARG A 172 7.58 -10.64 -10.96
CA ARG A 172 6.80 -10.85 -12.20
C ARG A 172 5.38 -11.35 -11.94
N SER A 173 5.07 -11.75 -10.71
CA SER A 173 3.75 -12.22 -10.29
C SER A 173 3.41 -11.73 -8.88
N TRP A 174 2.38 -10.89 -8.75
CA TRP A 174 1.87 -10.47 -7.45
C TRP A 174 1.12 -11.59 -6.72
N SER A 175 0.48 -12.52 -7.44
CA SER A 175 -0.08 -13.74 -6.83
C SER A 175 0.99 -14.58 -6.16
N GLN A 176 2.19 -14.69 -6.78
CA GLN A 176 3.33 -15.37 -6.16
C GLN A 176 3.75 -14.65 -4.87
N VAL A 177 3.78 -13.32 -4.86
CA VAL A 177 4.12 -12.53 -3.66
C VAL A 177 3.12 -12.77 -2.53
N ILE A 178 1.81 -12.79 -2.82
CA ILE A 178 0.77 -13.13 -1.83
C ILE A 178 1.03 -14.53 -1.27
N TYR A 179 1.26 -15.52 -2.14
CA TYR A 179 1.53 -16.89 -1.73
C TYR A 179 2.77 -16.98 -0.83
N MET A 180 3.87 -16.35 -1.25
CA MET A 180 5.12 -16.31 -0.46
C MET A 180 4.88 -15.68 0.91
N TYR A 181 4.19 -14.54 0.96
CA TYR A 181 3.88 -13.88 2.24
C TYR A 181 3.05 -14.78 3.16
N VAL A 182 2.00 -15.42 2.64
CA VAL A 182 1.10 -16.26 3.44
C VAL A 182 1.78 -17.55 3.90
N MET A 183 2.58 -18.19 3.04
CA MET A 183 3.13 -19.52 3.30
C MET A 183 4.49 -19.50 3.99
N ASP A 184 5.33 -18.49 3.77
CA ASP A 184 6.65 -18.39 4.38
C ASP A 184 6.55 -17.87 5.83
N GLN A 185 6.73 -18.76 6.81
CA GLN A 185 6.64 -18.39 8.23
C GLN A 185 7.77 -17.48 8.72
N THR A 186 8.82 -17.27 7.91
CA THR A 186 9.89 -16.30 8.21
C THR A 186 9.53 -14.87 7.81
N VAL A 187 8.46 -14.70 7.02
CA VAL A 187 7.95 -13.40 6.57
C VAL A 187 6.64 -13.05 7.27
N GLY A 188 6.51 -11.79 7.68
CA GLY A 188 5.31 -11.24 8.31
C GLY A 188 5.36 -9.71 8.40
N PRO A 189 4.52 -9.05 9.20
CA PRO A 189 4.53 -7.59 9.34
C PRO A 189 5.85 -7.01 9.86
N PHE A 190 6.69 -7.84 10.49
CA PHE A 190 8.06 -7.46 10.89
C PHE A 190 9.05 -7.39 9.72
N SER A 191 8.71 -7.95 8.56
CA SER A 191 9.58 -7.94 7.37
C SER A 191 9.55 -6.57 6.71
N ARG A 192 10.10 -5.58 7.41
CA ARG A 192 10.21 -4.16 7.06
C ARG A 192 11.63 -3.71 7.36
N MET A 193 12.20 -2.86 6.51
CA MET A 193 13.37 -2.09 6.94
C MET A 193 12.90 -0.95 7.84
N LYS A 194 13.60 -0.74 8.95
CA LYS A 194 13.35 0.36 9.87
C LYS A 194 14.55 1.29 9.92
N ARG A 195 14.32 2.56 9.60
CA ARG A 195 15.29 3.65 9.70
C ARG A 195 15.06 4.41 10.99
N LYS A 196 16.13 4.92 11.59
CA LYS A 196 16.03 5.85 12.73
C LYS A 196 15.54 7.20 12.21
N ALA A 197 14.71 7.88 13.01
CA ALA A 197 14.33 9.26 12.69
C ALA A 197 15.59 10.14 12.56
N PRO A 198 15.60 11.11 11.62
CA PRO A 198 16.64 12.11 11.60
C PRO A 198 16.70 12.80 12.96
N LYS A 199 17.90 13.01 13.50
CA LYS A 199 18.05 13.84 14.70
C LYS A 199 17.44 15.21 14.37
N LYS A 200 16.58 15.72 15.25
CA LYS A 200 16.23 17.15 15.18
C LYS A 200 17.54 17.89 15.43
N ASP A 201 18.01 18.64 14.45
CA ASP A 201 19.03 19.65 14.72
C ASP A 201 18.43 20.59 15.78
N LEU A 202 19.04 20.59 16.97
CA LEU A 202 18.65 21.43 18.11
C LEU A 202 19.07 22.88 17.85
#